data_AF-A0AAV7CIW5-F1
#
_entry.id   AF-A0AAV7CIW5-F1
#
_cell.length_a   1.000
_cell.length_b   1.000
_cell.length_c   1.000
_cell.angle_alpha   90.00
_cell.angle_beta   90.00
_cell.angle_gamma   90.00
#
_symmetry.space_group_name_H-M   'P 1'
#
loop_
_entity.id
_entity.type
_entity.pdbx_description
1 polymer ?
#
loop_
_entity_poly.entity_id
_entity_poly.type
_entity_poly.pdbx_seq_one_letter_code
_entity_poly.pdbx_strand_id
1 'polypeptide(L)'
;MAEVEGNGATASLSASTQSSNPLSRKLNKILETRLDSDKEMLEALKALSTFFTENSLRSRRNLRGDIERRSLSINEDFVAVFKTIKEDLESINEDVQAMSNCCQDMTSRLKASKEQTQDLIVKTTKLQAEKISSDNGILMKIQVQFDRYLAAPDNLQMPQLNFFLSATVKEQIIKQSTELVCRAYSELYDAVTDPTNTYKEPTSILHRSPQQVQTLLS
;
A
#
# COMPACT_ATOMS: atom_id res chain seq x y z
N MET A 1 10.53 -117.86 36.34
CA MET A 1 10.99 -118.13 37.71
C MET A 1 11.54 -116.81 38.24
N ALA A 2 10.93 -116.30 39.32
CA ALA A 2 11.26 -115.10 40.11
C ALA A 2 11.07 -113.69 39.49
N GLU A 3 9.81 -113.26 39.55
CA GLU A 3 9.28 -112.04 40.19
C GLU A 3 10.18 -111.07 41.03
N VAL A 4 9.75 -109.78 40.99
CA VAL A 4 9.62 -108.79 42.10
C VAL A 4 10.61 -107.61 42.22
N GLU A 5 10.04 -106.43 41.88
CA GLU A 5 9.98 -105.11 42.54
C GLU A 5 11.21 -104.41 43.16
N GLY A 6 11.20 -103.07 43.05
CA GLY A 6 11.55 -102.22 44.21
C GLY A 6 12.28 -100.90 43.94
N ASN A 7 11.52 -99.85 43.65
CA ASN A 7 11.53 -98.51 44.28
C ASN A 7 12.83 -97.68 44.47
N GLY A 8 12.71 -96.37 44.21
CA GLY A 8 13.11 -95.35 45.20
C GLY A 8 14.17 -94.34 44.79
N ALA A 9 13.78 -93.06 44.81
CA ALA A 9 14.56 -91.86 44.56
C ALA A 9 15.75 -91.63 45.53
N THR A 10 16.72 -90.82 45.07
CA THR A 10 17.63 -89.87 45.78
C THR A 10 18.82 -89.62 44.86
N ALA A 11 19.61 -88.54 44.87
CA ALA A 11 19.54 -87.17 45.31
C ALA A 11 20.79 -86.50 44.68
N SER A 12 20.80 -85.16 44.62
CA SER A 12 21.91 -84.28 44.22
C SER A 12 23.32 -84.81 44.51
N LEU A 13 24.29 -84.42 43.67
CA LEU A 13 25.48 -83.64 44.06
C LEU A 13 26.48 -83.55 42.89
N SER A 14 26.65 -82.36 42.33
CA SER A 14 27.98 -81.83 42.00
C SER A 14 27.89 -80.34 41.71
N ALA A 15 27.92 -79.57 42.80
CA ALA A 15 28.41 -78.20 42.77
C ALA A 15 29.82 -78.21 42.20
N SER A 16 30.01 -77.64 41.01
CA SER A 16 31.33 -77.22 40.53
C SER A 16 31.43 -75.70 40.69
N THR A 17 32.10 -75.36 41.77
CA THR A 17 32.60 -74.06 42.19
C THR A 17 33.47 -73.45 41.08
N GLN A 18 32.87 -72.86 40.05
CA GLN A 18 33.60 -71.87 39.24
C GLN A 18 33.74 -70.61 40.10
N SER A 19 34.89 -70.51 40.76
CA SER A 19 35.45 -69.24 41.22
C SER A 19 35.67 -68.35 40.00
N SER A 20 34.58 -67.77 39.48
CA SER A 20 34.64 -66.83 38.37
C SER A 20 35.52 -65.67 38.83
N ASN A 21 36.74 -65.64 38.31
CA ASN A 21 37.79 -64.72 38.71
C ASN A 21 37.24 -63.29 38.61
N PRO A 22 37.49 -62.40 39.61
CA PRO A 22 37.00 -61.02 39.58
C PRO A 22 37.40 -60.27 38.30
N LEU A 23 38.53 -60.63 37.68
CA LEU A 23 38.91 -60.15 36.35
C LEU A 23 37.98 -60.68 35.26
N SER A 24 37.68 -61.98 35.25
CA SER A 24 36.73 -62.59 34.30
C SER A 24 35.33 -62.01 34.43
N ARG A 25 34.87 -61.69 35.65
CA ARG A 25 33.58 -60.99 35.86
C ARG A 25 33.61 -59.57 35.30
N LYS A 26 34.70 -58.81 35.52
CA LYS A 26 34.86 -57.47 34.96
C LYS A 26 34.95 -57.50 33.43
N LEU A 27 35.68 -58.46 32.89
CA LEU A 27 35.86 -58.65 31.45
C LEU A 27 34.52 -59.00 30.78
N ASN A 28 33.78 -59.98 31.33
CA ASN A 28 32.46 -60.33 30.84
C ASN A 28 31.49 -59.15 30.94
N LYS A 29 31.51 -58.38 32.03
CA LYS A 29 30.67 -57.19 32.17
C LYS A 29 31.00 -56.08 31.16
N ILE A 30 32.27 -55.94 30.77
CA ILE A 30 32.72 -55.00 29.72
C ILE A 30 32.34 -55.52 28.32
N LEU A 31 32.38 -56.83 28.10
CA LEU A 31 31.95 -57.46 26.84
C LEU A 31 30.43 -57.40 26.67
N GLU A 32 29.68 -57.46 27.77
CA GLU A 32 28.22 -57.34 27.80
C GLU A 32 27.73 -55.90 27.61
N THR A 33 28.55 -54.89 27.96
CA THR A 33 28.28 -53.52 27.54
C THR A 33 28.44 -53.42 26.04
N ARG A 34 27.32 -53.51 25.32
CA ARG A 34 27.24 -53.37 23.85
C ARG A 34 27.51 -51.94 23.40
N LEU A 35 28.74 -51.49 23.61
CA LEU A 35 29.19 -50.12 23.30
C LEU A 35 28.98 -49.74 21.83
N ASP A 36 28.98 -50.73 20.91
CA ASP A 36 28.81 -50.49 19.48
C ASP A 36 27.35 -50.23 19.07
N SER A 37 26.38 -50.62 19.92
CA SER A 37 24.95 -50.47 19.61
C SER A 37 24.36 -49.15 20.07
N ASP A 38 25.03 -48.45 20.98
CA ASP A 38 24.55 -47.21 21.56
C ASP A 38 25.29 -46.01 20.93
N LYS A 39 24.65 -45.44 19.92
CA LYS A 39 25.17 -44.30 19.16
C LYS A 39 25.37 -43.06 20.04
N GLU A 40 24.47 -42.79 20.98
CA GLU A 40 24.53 -41.63 21.87
C GLU A 40 25.69 -41.77 22.86
N MET A 41 25.88 -42.98 23.41
CA MET A 41 27.02 -43.28 24.27
C MET A 41 28.35 -43.14 23.52
N LEU A 42 28.43 -43.61 22.27
CA LEU A 42 29.60 -43.45 21.41
C LEU A 42 29.89 -41.98 21.09
N GLU A 43 28.88 -41.16 20.83
CA GLU A 43 29.04 -39.73 20.61
C GLU A 43 29.49 -39.00 21.88
N ALA A 44 28.94 -39.34 23.04
CA ALA A 44 29.39 -38.80 24.33
C ALA A 44 30.84 -39.18 24.63
N LEU A 45 31.23 -40.44 24.36
CA LEU A 45 32.62 -40.91 24.50
C LEU A 45 33.57 -40.22 23.51
N LYS A 46 33.14 -40.01 22.26
CA LYS A 46 33.90 -39.22 21.28
C LYS A 46 34.08 -37.77 21.74
N ALA A 47 33.03 -37.15 22.27
CA ALA A 47 33.10 -35.81 22.82
C ALA A 47 34.05 -35.73 24.01
N LEU A 48 34.00 -36.71 24.92
CA LEU A 48 34.94 -36.87 26.04
C LEU A 48 36.40 -37.01 25.58
N SER A 49 36.62 -37.82 24.55
CA SER A 49 37.95 -38.06 23.96
C SER A 49 38.61 -36.78 23.44
N THR A 50 37.83 -35.77 23.02
CA THR A 50 38.39 -34.48 22.55
C THR A 50 39.18 -33.72 23.62
N PHE A 51 38.93 -33.98 24.91
CA PHE A 51 39.56 -33.24 26.01
C PHE A 51 40.13 -34.13 27.11
N PHE A 52 39.74 -35.40 27.17
CA PHE A 52 40.28 -36.39 28.10
C PHE A 52 41.28 -37.30 27.36
N THR A 53 42.47 -36.77 27.08
CA THR A 53 43.52 -37.46 26.31
C THR A 53 44.36 -38.43 27.13
N GLU A 54 44.54 -38.15 28.44
CA GLU A 54 45.36 -38.95 29.34
C GLU A 54 44.57 -39.52 30.51
N ASN A 55 44.57 -40.85 30.62
CA ASN A 55 43.93 -41.57 31.73
C ASN A 55 44.86 -41.65 32.96
N SER A 56 45.08 -40.50 33.62
CA SER A 56 45.80 -40.43 34.89
C SER A 56 44.84 -40.37 36.09
N LEU A 57 45.32 -40.71 37.29
CA LEU A 57 44.54 -40.59 38.53
C LEU A 57 44.06 -39.15 38.76
N ARG A 58 44.88 -38.17 38.38
CA ARG A 58 44.57 -36.74 38.49
C ARG A 58 43.51 -36.32 37.47
N SER A 59 43.66 -36.73 36.21
CA SER A 59 42.67 -36.47 35.14
C SER A 59 41.30 -37.03 35.54
N ARG A 60 41.27 -38.26 36.04
CA ARG A 60 40.02 -38.92 36.47
C ARG A 60 39.36 -38.21 37.65
N ARG A 61 40.14 -37.68 38.61
CA ARG A 61 39.60 -36.95 39.78
C ARG A 61 39.00 -35.59 39.38
N ASN A 62 39.53 -34.96 38.33
CA ASN A 62 39.11 -33.64 37.88
C ASN A 62 38.05 -33.67 36.77
N LEU A 63 37.88 -34.81 36.09
CA LEU A 63 36.99 -34.98 34.92
C LEU A 63 35.59 -34.40 35.13
N ARG A 64 34.98 -34.63 36.30
CA ARG A 64 33.65 -34.07 36.61
C ARG A 64 33.65 -32.54 36.57
N GLY A 65 34.62 -31.90 37.22
CA GLY A 65 34.73 -30.44 37.24
C GLY A 65 35.06 -29.86 35.87
N ASP A 66 35.81 -30.60 35.04
CA ASP A 66 36.12 -30.20 33.66
C ASP A 66 34.88 -30.30 32.76
N ILE A 67 34.07 -31.37 32.90
CA ILE A 67 32.78 -31.51 32.23
C ILE A 67 31.83 -30.37 32.65
N GLU A 68 31.72 -30.11 33.95
CA GLU A 68 30.84 -29.06 34.48
C GLU A 68 31.24 -27.67 33.96
N ARG A 69 32.55 -27.34 33.95
CA ARG A 69 33.05 -26.07 33.39
C ARG A 69 32.79 -25.94 31.90
N ARG A 70 33.02 -27.01 31.13
CA ARG A 70 32.76 -26.99 29.69
C ARG A 70 31.27 -26.85 29.39
N SER A 71 30.42 -27.52 30.16
CA SER A 71 28.97 -27.39 30.07
C SER A 71 28.52 -25.95 30.36
N LEU A 72 29.07 -25.34 31.42
CA LEU A 72 28.81 -23.93 31.73
C LEU A 72 29.20 -23.01 30.57
N SER A 73 30.41 -23.16 30.02
CA SER A 73 30.90 -22.35 28.89
C SER A 73 30.00 -22.47 27.66
N ILE A 74 29.54 -23.68 27.32
CA ILE A 74 28.61 -23.88 26.19
C ILE A 74 27.27 -23.17 26.46
N ASN A 75 26.77 -23.22 27.70
CA ASN A 75 25.53 -22.53 28.06
C ASN A 75 25.69 -21.01 28.02
N GLU A 76 26.83 -20.47 28.44
CA GLU A 76 27.14 -19.03 28.34
C GLU A 76 27.20 -18.58 26.88
N ASP A 77 27.87 -19.35 26.02
CA ASP A 77 27.94 -19.08 24.57
C ASP A 77 26.53 -19.12 23.94
N PHE A 78 25.72 -20.11 24.32
CA PHE A 78 24.34 -20.23 23.86
C PHE A 78 23.51 -18.98 24.22
N VAL A 79 23.60 -18.54 25.48
CA VAL A 79 22.89 -17.33 25.94
C VAL A 79 23.38 -16.09 25.21
N ALA A 80 24.68 -15.97 24.95
CA ALA A 80 25.25 -14.85 24.22
C ALA A 80 24.70 -14.76 22.79
N VAL A 81 24.68 -15.88 22.06
CA VAL A 81 24.11 -15.94 20.71
C VAL A 81 22.62 -15.62 20.70
N PHE A 82 21.85 -16.19 21.64
CA PHE A 82 20.42 -15.90 21.75
C PHE A 82 20.13 -14.44 22.07
N LYS A 83 21.01 -13.78 22.83
CA LYS A 83 20.89 -12.35 23.12
C LYS A 83 21.01 -11.52 21.84
N THR A 84 21.97 -11.82 20.97
CA THR A 84 22.08 -11.13 19.67
C THR A 84 20.83 -11.32 18.82
N ILE A 85 20.29 -12.54 18.75
CA ILE A 85 19.05 -12.81 18.00
C ILE A 85 17.87 -12.02 18.57
N LYS A 86 17.77 -11.93 19.90
CA LYS A 86 16.75 -11.11 20.57
C LYS A 86 16.88 -9.64 20.20
N GLU A 87 18.09 -9.09 20.24
CA GLU A 87 18.37 -7.68 19.91
C GLU A 87 18.02 -7.39 18.44
N ASP A 88 18.39 -8.28 17.51
CA ASP A 88 18.04 -8.16 16.09
C ASP A 88 16.51 -8.20 15.88
N LEU A 89 15.80 -9.08 16.60
CA LEU A 89 14.34 -9.17 16.52
C LEU A 89 13.65 -7.93 17.11
N GLU A 90 14.17 -7.39 18.21
CA GLU A 90 13.69 -6.13 18.81
C GLU A 90 13.87 -4.97 17.82
N SER A 91 15.01 -4.88 17.13
CA SER A 91 15.26 -3.87 16.09
C SER A 91 14.27 -3.97 14.93
N ILE A 92 14.02 -5.19 14.41
CA ILE A 92 13.05 -5.40 13.33
C ILE A 92 11.63 -4.97 13.78
N ASN A 93 11.27 -5.29 15.02
CA ASN A 93 9.97 -4.91 15.56
C ASN A 93 9.81 -3.38 15.68
N GLU A 94 10.87 -2.67 16.10
CA GLU A 94 10.91 -1.21 16.12
C GLU A 94 10.73 -0.61 14.72
N ASP A 95 11.44 -1.15 13.73
CA ASP A 95 11.34 -0.70 12.33
C ASP A 95 9.92 -0.90 11.77
N VAL A 96 9.30 -2.06 12.03
CA VAL A 96 7.92 -2.34 11.60
C VAL A 96 6.93 -1.38 12.26
N GLN A 97 7.12 -1.07 13.54
CA GLN A 97 6.27 -0.13 14.25
C GLN A 97 6.43 1.30 13.69
N ALA A 98 7.66 1.72 13.40
CA ALA A 98 7.95 3.00 12.77
C ALA A 98 7.30 3.10 11.36
N MET A 99 7.39 2.03 10.57
CA MET A 99 6.75 1.97 9.25
C MET A 99 5.22 2.05 9.36
N SER A 100 4.62 1.33 10.31
CA SER A 100 3.17 1.38 10.57
C SER A 100 2.71 2.80 10.87
N ASN A 101 3.44 3.50 11.76
CA ASN A 101 3.15 4.89 12.10
C ASN A 101 3.25 5.83 10.88
N CYS A 102 4.27 5.66 10.03
CA CYS A 102 4.44 6.46 8.82
C CYS A 102 3.30 6.23 7.82
N CYS A 103 2.90 4.97 7.62
CA CYS A 103 1.77 4.63 6.76
C CYS A 103 0.45 5.24 7.27
N GLN A 104 0.25 5.25 8.60
CA GLN A 104 -0.91 5.86 9.24
C GLN A 104 -0.94 7.39 9.02
N ASP A 105 0.19 8.07 9.20
CA ASP A 105 0.30 9.52 8.96
C ASP A 105 0.03 9.86 7.49
N MET A 106 0.65 9.11 6.57
CA MET A 106 0.45 9.32 5.13
C MET A 106 -1.03 9.14 4.74
N THR A 107 -1.68 8.11 5.29
CA THR A 107 -3.12 7.87 5.07
C THR A 107 -3.97 9.03 5.60
N SER A 108 -3.65 9.54 6.78
CA SER A 108 -4.34 10.70 7.38
C SER A 108 -4.21 11.94 6.50
N ARG A 109 -2.99 12.25 6.05
CA ARG A 109 -2.71 13.39 5.17
C ARG A 109 -3.41 13.27 3.82
N LEU A 110 -3.41 12.08 3.22
CA LEU A 110 -4.13 11.83 1.96
C LEU A 110 -5.64 12.04 2.12
N LYS A 111 -6.22 11.57 3.23
CA LYS A 111 -7.63 11.80 3.54
C LYS A 111 -7.95 13.28 3.69
N ALA A 112 -7.15 14.03 4.45
CA ALA A 112 -7.32 15.47 4.62
C ALA A 112 -7.21 16.23 3.28
N SER A 113 -6.22 15.88 2.46
CA SER A 113 -6.05 16.48 1.12
C SER A 113 -7.22 16.17 0.19
N LYS A 114 -7.78 14.96 0.26
CA LYS A 114 -8.99 14.58 -0.49
C LYS A 114 -10.20 15.41 -0.08
N GLU A 115 -10.43 15.57 1.22
CA GLU A 115 -11.53 16.38 1.75
C GLU A 115 -11.39 17.85 1.32
N GLN A 116 -10.20 18.44 1.46
CA GLN A 116 -9.92 19.80 0.99
C GLN A 116 -10.15 19.98 -0.52
N THR A 117 -9.72 19.00 -1.33
CA THR A 117 -9.91 19.04 -2.78
C THR A 117 -11.39 18.94 -3.15
N GLN A 118 -12.14 18.08 -2.46
CA GLN A 118 -13.58 17.95 -2.65
C GLN A 118 -14.30 19.27 -2.31
N ASP A 119 -13.96 19.91 -1.20
CA ASP A 119 -14.53 21.21 -0.81
C ASP A 119 -14.21 22.30 -1.85
N LEU A 120 -12.98 22.32 -2.37
CA LEU A 120 -12.56 23.26 -3.41
C LEU A 120 -13.35 23.03 -4.71
N ILE A 121 -13.56 21.78 -5.12
CA ILE A 121 -14.38 21.44 -6.30
C ILE A 121 -15.81 21.92 -6.11
N VAL A 122 -16.43 21.66 -4.94
CA VAL A 122 -17.79 22.13 -4.63
C VAL A 122 -17.87 23.65 -4.68
N LYS A 123 -16.89 24.36 -4.10
CA LYS A 123 -16.86 25.83 -4.14
C LYS A 123 -16.67 26.37 -5.55
N THR A 124 -15.79 25.76 -6.34
CA THR A 124 -15.49 26.19 -7.72
C THR A 124 -16.68 25.96 -8.65
N THR A 125 -17.31 24.79 -8.56
CA THR A 125 -18.53 24.47 -9.33
C THR A 125 -19.70 25.39 -8.98
N LYS A 126 -19.87 25.72 -7.68
CA LYS A 126 -20.87 26.71 -7.25
C LYS A 126 -20.60 28.08 -7.85
N LEU A 127 -19.38 28.59 -7.73
CA LEU A 127 -19.01 29.89 -8.30
C LEU A 127 -19.15 29.93 -9.83
N GLN A 128 -18.82 28.84 -10.52
CA GLN A 128 -19.02 28.72 -11.97
C GLN A 128 -20.51 28.77 -12.33
N ALA A 129 -21.38 28.09 -11.57
CA ALA A 129 -22.82 28.16 -11.79
C ALA A 129 -23.38 29.56 -11.54
N GLU A 130 -22.93 30.26 -10.49
CA GLU A 130 -23.31 31.65 -10.21
C GLU A 130 -22.86 32.60 -11.33
N LYS A 131 -21.62 32.45 -11.83
CA LYS A 131 -21.12 33.22 -12.99
C LYS A 131 -22.00 33.00 -14.22
N ILE A 132 -22.25 31.75 -14.61
CA ILE A 132 -23.07 31.43 -15.80
C ILE A 132 -24.49 31.99 -15.66
N SER A 133 -25.08 31.90 -14.46
CA SER A 133 -26.41 32.47 -14.19
C SER A 133 -26.43 34.00 -14.35
N SER A 134 -25.41 34.69 -13.81
CA SER A 134 -25.25 36.14 -13.96
C SER A 134 -25.05 36.54 -15.42
N ASP A 135 -24.17 35.86 -16.13
CA ASP A 135 -23.87 36.11 -17.54
C ASP A 135 -25.12 35.90 -18.42
N ASN A 136 -25.88 34.83 -18.18
CA ASN A 136 -27.15 34.59 -18.88
C ASN A 136 -28.15 35.74 -18.68
N GLY A 137 -28.20 36.34 -17.49
CA GLY A 137 -29.04 37.51 -17.22
C GLY A 137 -28.64 38.73 -18.06
N ILE A 138 -27.34 38.92 -18.32
CA ILE A 138 -26.83 39.99 -19.20
C ILE A 138 -27.16 39.68 -20.65
N LEU A 139 -26.93 38.44 -21.09
CA LEU A 139 -27.19 38.01 -22.46
C LEU A 139 -28.68 38.14 -22.82
N MET A 140 -29.59 37.77 -21.91
CA MET A 140 -31.03 37.97 -22.10
C MET A 140 -31.41 39.45 -22.25
N LYS A 141 -30.78 40.35 -21.48
CA LYS A 141 -31.01 41.80 -21.63
C LYS A 141 -30.52 42.31 -22.99
N ILE A 142 -29.35 41.85 -23.44
CA ILE A 142 -28.81 42.18 -24.76
C ILE A 142 -29.76 41.67 -25.85
N GLN A 143 -30.25 40.43 -25.74
CA GLN A 143 -31.19 39.85 -26.69
C GLN A 143 -32.48 40.66 -26.78
N VAL A 144 -33.09 41.04 -25.65
CA VAL A 144 -34.33 41.84 -25.64
C VAL A 144 -34.11 43.22 -26.27
N GLN A 145 -32.98 43.87 -25.97
CA GLN A 145 -32.64 45.16 -26.59
C GLN A 145 -32.41 45.02 -28.10
N PHE A 146 -31.78 43.92 -28.52
CA PHE A 146 -31.53 43.64 -29.92
C PHE A 146 -32.82 43.31 -30.69
N ASP A 147 -33.70 42.50 -30.10
CA ASP A 147 -35.03 42.21 -30.63
C ASP A 147 -35.86 43.49 -30.78
N ARG A 148 -35.75 44.40 -29.80
CA ARG A 148 -36.38 45.73 -29.86
C ARG A 148 -35.81 46.58 -31.01
N TYR A 149 -34.49 46.55 -31.21
CA TYR A 149 -33.82 47.25 -32.31
C TYR A 149 -34.28 46.74 -33.69
N LEU A 150 -34.30 45.41 -33.87
CA LEU A 150 -34.73 44.80 -35.14
C LEU A 150 -36.22 45.01 -35.45
N ALA A 151 -37.08 45.09 -34.42
CA ALA A 151 -38.51 45.32 -34.61
C ALA A 151 -38.85 46.76 -35.04
N ALA A 152 -37.96 47.72 -34.80
CA ALA A 152 -38.16 49.11 -35.15
C ALA A 152 -36.81 49.84 -35.35
N PRO A 153 -36.10 49.60 -36.47
CA PRO A 153 -34.81 50.26 -36.74
C PRO A 153 -34.96 51.79 -36.83
N ASP A 154 -36.13 52.27 -37.25
CA ASP A 154 -36.43 53.69 -37.42
C ASP A 154 -36.55 54.46 -36.09
N ASN A 155 -36.83 53.78 -34.97
CA ASN A 155 -36.99 54.42 -33.66
C ASN A 155 -35.66 54.89 -33.03
N LEU A 156 -34.51 54.46 -33.59
CA LEU A 156 -33.17 54.85 -33.16
C LEU A 156 -32.34 55.50 -34.27
N GLN A 157 -32.90 55.64 -35.49
CA GLN A 157 -32.26 56.47 -36.50
C GLN A 157 -32.29 57.92 -36.01
N MET A 158 -31.13 58.58 -36.03
CA MET A 158 -31.04 60.00 -35.78
C MET A 158 -32.02 60.72 -36.72
N PRO A 159 -33.01 61.49 -36.23
CA PRO A 159 -33.92 62.25 -37.09
C PRO A 159 -33.17 63.15 -38.08
N GLN A 160 -31.95 63.55 -37.72
CA GLN A 160 -30.99 64.30 -38.52
C GLN A 160 -30.63 63.59 -39.86
N LEU A 161 -30.71 62.25 -39.93
CA LEU A 161 -30.48 61.48 -41.15
C LEU A 161 -31.50 61.78 -42.26
N ASN A 162 -32.70 62.24 -41.90
CA ASN A 162 -33.72 62.65 -42.87
C ASN A 162 -33.45 64.02 -43.50
N PHE A 163 -32.50 64.80 -42.98
CA PHE A 163 -32.12 66.11 -43.52
C PHE A 163 -30.90 66.05 -44.45
N PHE A 164 -30.25 64.89 -44.59
CA PHE A 164 -29.19 64.73 -45.59
C PHE A 164 -29.82 64.69 -46.99
N LEU A 165 -29.55 65.75 -47.76
CA LEU A 165 -29.95 65.88 -49.17
C LEU A 165 -29.24 64.86 -50.08
N SER A 166 -28.09 64.34 -49.66
CA SER A 166 -27.33 63.32 -50.39
C SER A 166 -27.79 61.92 -49.99
N ALA A 167 -28.47 61.25 -50.92
CA ALA A 167 -28.85 59.84 -50.77
C ALA A 167 -27.61 58.94 -50.54
N THR A 168 -26.48 59.26 -51.17
CA THR A 168 -25.24 58.46 -51.09
C THR A 168 -24.61 58.48 -49.69
N VAL A 169 -24.58 59.65 -49.04
CA VAL A 169 -24.05 59.78 -47.67
C VAL A 169 -24.99 59.10 -46.67
N LYS A 170 -26.30 59.26 -46.86
CA LYS A 170 -27.31 58.58 -46.03
C LYS A 170 -27.16 57.06 -46.12
N GLU A 171 -27.00 56.53 -47.33
CA GLU A 171 -26.79 55.11 -47.59
C GLU A 171 -25.47 54.61 -46.99
N GLN A 172 -24.37 55.37 -47.11
CA GLN A 172 -23.09 55.00 -46.48
C GLN A 172 -23.15 54.98 -44.95
N ILE A 173 -23.81 55.95 -44.31
CA ILE A 173 -23.92 56.00 -42.85
C ILE A 173 -24.75 54.83 -42.34
N ILE A 174 -25.87 54.53 -43.00
CA ILE A 174 -26.71 53.37 -42.65
C ILE A 174 -25.91 52.08 -42.84
N LYS A 175 -25.23 51.92 -43.98
CA LYS A 175 -24.39 50.75 -44.25
C LYS A 175 -23.29 50.56 -43.20
N GLN A 176 -22.55 51.60 -42.85
CA GLN A 176 -21.49 51.53 -41.84
C GLN A 176 -22.04 51.24 -40.44
N SER A 177 -23.19 51.85 -40.07
CA SER A 177 -23.87 51.58 -38.80
C SER A 177 -24.29 50.11 -38.72
N THR A 178 -24.92 49.59 -39.77
CA THR A 178 -25.35 48.20 -39.86
C THR A 178 -24.15 47.24 -39.78
N GLU A 179 -23.05 47.52 -40.50
CA GLU A 179 -21.84 46.70 -40.44
C GLU A 179 -21.23 46.64 -39.03
N LEU A 180 -21.21 47.76 -38.30
CA LEU A 180 -20.71 47.80 -36.92
C LEU A 180 -21.56 46.96 -35.97
N VAL A 181 -22.89 47.07 -36.08
CA VAL A 181 -23.83 46.28 -35.26
C VAL A 181 -23.70 44.79 -35.56
N CYS A 182 -23.61 44.40 -36.83
CA CYS A 182 -23.41 43.01 -37.23
C CYS A 182 -22.08 42.45 -36.74
N ARG A 183 -20.99 43.24 -36.79
CA ARG A 183 -19.68 42.82 -36.26
C ARG A 183 -19.75 42.57 -34.75
N ALA A 184 -20.28 43.52 -33.99
CA ALA A 184 -20.40 43.40 -32.54
C ALA A 184 -21.28 42.20 -32.13
N TYR A 185 -22.37 41.94 -32.87
CA TYR A 185 -23.23 40.77 -32.64
C TYR A 185 -22.50 39.46 -32.97
N SER A 186 -21.71 39.43 -34.05
CA SER A 186 -20.94 38.24 -34.43
C SER A 186 -19.89 37.88 -33.38
N GLU A 187 -19.16 38.88 -32.85
CA GLU A 187 -18.20 38.68 -31.76
C GLU A 187 -18.88 38.13 -30.49
N LEU A 188 -20.07 38.63 -30.15
CA LEU A 188 -20.87 38.13 -29.04
C LEU A 188 -21.34 36.68 -29.28
N TYR A 189 -21.80 36.38 -30.49
CA TYR A 189 -22.25 35.05 -30.89
C TYR A 189 -21.12 34.03 -30.81
N ASP A 190 -19.94 34.38 -31.32
CA ASP A 190 -18.75 33.53 -31.27
C ASP A 190 -18.30 33.30 -29.82
N ALA A 191 -18.30 34.34 -28.98
CA ALA A 191 -17.94 34.24 -27.57
C ALA A 191 -18.91 33.36 -26.75
N VAL A 192 -20.21 33.36 -27.09
CA VAL A 192 -21.23 32.53 -26.43
C VAL A 192 -21.22 31.08 -26.95
N THR A 193 -20.81 30.87 -28.20
CA THR A 193 -20.71 29.55 -28.84
C THR A 193 -19.39 28.83 -28.53
N ASP A 194 -18.40 29.53 -27.97
CA ASP A 194 -17.13 28.95 -27.54
C ASP A 194 -17.35 27.86 -26.46
N PRO A 195 -16.94 26.60 -26.71
CA PRO A 195 -17.07 25.50 -25.75
C PRO A 195 -16.31 25.76 -24.43
N THR A 196 -15.34 26.67 -24.43
CA THR A 196 -14.55 27.06 -23.25
C THR A 196 -15.39 27.81 -22.21
N ASN A 197 -16.43 28.55 -22.64
CA ASN A 197 -17.25 29.36 -21.75
C ASN A 197 -18.40 28.60 -21.08
N THR A 198 -18.63 27.34 -21.44
CA THR A 198 -19.56 26.40 -20.76
C THR A 198 -21.01 26.88 -20.61
N TYR A 199 -21.47 27.81 -21.46
CA TYR A 199 -22.88 28.21 -21.48
C TYR A 199 -23.76 27.02 -21.87
N LYS A 200 -24.81 26.77 -21.09
CA LYS A 200 -25.79 25.73 -21.40
C LYS A 200 -26.72 26.26 -22.49
N GLU A 201 -26.78 25.55 -23.62
CA GLU A 201 -27.64 25.82 -24.78
C GLU A 201 -27.47 27.21 -25.42
N PRO A 202 -26.35 27.44 -26.16
CA PRO A 202 -26.08 28.70 -26.87
C PRO A 202 -27.22 29.14 -27.80
N THR A 203 -27.90 28.16 -28.40
CA THR A 203 -29.03 28.35 -29.32
C THR A 203 -30.33 28.81 -28.65
N SER A 204 -30.48 28.58 -27.33
CA SER A 204 -31.60 29.11 -26.55
C SER A 204 -31.32 30.52 -26.01
N ILE A 205 -30.06 30.95 -25.99
CA ILE A 205 -29.63 32.26 -25.48
C ILE A 205 -29.56 33.30 -26.61
N LEU A 206 -29.23 32.87 -27.83
CA LEU A 206 -29.20 33.71 -29.02
C LEU A 206 -30.01 33.04 -30.13
N HIS A 207 -31.25 33.49 -30.32
CA HIS A 207 -32.18 32.87 -31.28
C HIS A 207 -31.91 33.22 -32.76
N ARG A 208 -31.04 34.19 -33.08
CA ARG A 208 -30.75 34.60 -34.47
C ARG A 208 -29.28 34.39 -34.81
N SER A 209 -29.01 33.91 -36.02
CA SER A 209 -27.64 33.83 -36.52
C SER A 209 -27.18 35.20 -37.04
N PRO A 210 -25.86 35.48 -37.05
CA PRO A 210 -25.32 36.72 -37.61
C PRO A 210 -25.76 36.99 -39.06
N GLN A 211 -25.93 35.93 -39.88
CA GLN A 211 -26.40 36.07 -41.26
C GLN A 211 -27.88 36.50 -41.32
N GLN A 212 -28.72 35.99 -40.42
CA GLN A 212 -30.13 36.40 -40.34
C GLN A 212 -30.25 37.86 -39.91
N VAL A 213 -29.41 38.28 -38.96
CA VAL A 213 -29.33 39.67 -38.50
C VAL A 213 -28.92 40.60 -39.64
N GLN A 214 -27.90 40.23 -40.42
CA GLN A 214 -27.45 41.00 -41.58
C GLN A 214 -28.54 41.12 -42.65
N THR A 215 -29.33 40.07 -42.87
CA THR A 215 -30.45 40.07 -43.83
C THR A 215 -31.63 40.93 -43.37
N LEU A 216 -31.85 41.05 -42.05
CA LEU A 216 -32.91 41.89 -41.48
C LEU A 216 -32.54 43.38 -41.46
N LEU A 217 -31.26 43.70 -41.58
CA LEU A 217 -30.73 45.07 -41.53
C LEU A 217 -30.28 45.63 -42.89
N SER A 218 -30.32 44.81 -43.96
CA SER A 218 -30.04 45.18 -45.35
C SER A 218 -31.31 45.55 -46.10
#